data_AF-A0A8C3GJ02-F1
#
_entry.id   AF-A0A8C3GJ02-F1
#
_cell.length_a   1.000
_cell.length_b   1.000
_cell.length_c   1.000
_cell.angle_alpha   90.00
_cell.angle_beta   90.00
_cell.angle_gamma   90.00
#
_symmetry.space_group_name_H-M   'P 1'
#
loop_
_entity.id
_entity.type
_entity.pdbx_description
1 polymer ?
#
loop_
_entity_poly.entity_id
_entity_poly.type
_entity_poly.pdbx_seq_one_letter_code
_entity_poly.pdbx_strand_id
1 'polypeptide(L)'
;NRSQGQEDLPCKSSHPAQDTHCRITSTLTAFLSLSAPGGVSLTVPQPNINATVAQNILLSVEYSCRGVATVEWKHVSSWGTTKIVEWKSGNYVNISAVYKDRVTIFENGSIQLRNVGMRDAGYYFVTVTEEYGTNTYGAIIVNVYEIIYEDIHFVAVLFAFLAAVSAILICFMWLCNKSLHLFQKTTHKLSASTTEEIELETIEC
;
A
#
# COMPACT_ATOMS: atom_id res chain seq x y z
N ASN A 1 30.86 -56.95 53.48
CA ASN A 1 30.13 -56.61 54.72
C ASN A 1 29.01 -55.65 54.32
N ARG A 2 27.78 -56.18 54.26
CA ARG A 2 26.48 -55.48 54.23
C ARG A 2 26.20 -54.57 53.01
N SER A 3 25.11 -54.62 52.23
CA SER A 3 23.94 -55.48 51.97
C SER A 3 23.29 -54.90 50.69
N GLN A 4 22.93 -55.69 49.68
CA GLN A 4 21.53 -56.03 49.30
C GLN A 4 20.53 -54.87 49.54
N GLY A 5 19.87 -54.27 48.56
CA GLY A 5 19.20 -54.86 47.39
C GLY A 5 17.69 -54.85 47.66
N GLN A 6 16.88 -54.33 46.73
CA GLN A 6 15.57 -54.92 46.39
C GLN A 6 15.01 -54.27 45.11
N GLU A 7 14.80 -55.14 44.13
CA GLU A 7 14.09 -54.97 42.87
C GLU A 7 12.56 -54.86 43.11
N ASP A 8 11.80 -54.35 42.14
CA ASP A 8 10.67 -55.07 41.55
C ASP A 8 10.04 -54.29 40.37
N LEU A 9 9.76 -55.02 39.28
CA LEU A 9 9.29 -54.56 37.97
C LEU A 9 7.73 -54.42 37.88
N PRO A 10 7.07 -54.52 36.69
CA PRO A 10 6.48 -53.38 35.97
C PRO A 10 4.95 -53.53 35.80
N CYS A 11 4.24 -52.55 35.22
CA CYS A 11 3.14 -52.81 34.26
C CYS A 11 2.43 -51.57 33.70
N LYS A 12 2.43 -51.52 32.37
CA LYS A 12 1.25 -51.47 31.48
C LYS A 12 0.51 -50.14 31.24
N SER A 13 0.74 -49.67 30.01
CA SER A 13 -0.19 -48.95 29.11
C SER A 13 -1.68 -49.18 29.37
N SER A 14 -2.46 -48.10 29.35
CA SER A 14 -3.78 -48.11 28.72
C SER A 14 -4.20 -46.69 28.28
N HIS A 15 -4.30 -46.51 26.96
CA HIS A 15 -5.17 -45.50 26.35
C HIS A 15 -6.63 -45.80 26.70
N PRO A 16 -7.48 -44.77 26.73
CA PRO A 16 -8.78 -44.88 26.11
C PRO A 16 -8.88 -43.92 24.93
N ALA A 17 -9.16 -44.49 23.75
CA ALA A 17 -9.83 -43.80 22.68
C ALA A 17 -11.27 -43.51 23.13
N GLN A 18 -11.70 -42.26 23.02
CA GLN A 18 -13.11 -41.92 22.94
C GLN A 18 -13.34 -41.16 21.64
N ASP A 19 -13.60 -41.94 20.59
CA ASP A 19 -14.40 -41.46 19.46
C ASP A 19 -15.78 -41.07 19.98
N THR A 20 -16.13 -39.80 19.82
CA THR A 20 -17.52 -39.37 19.80
C THR A 20 -17.70 -38.39 18.64
N HIS A 21 -18.02 -38.96 17.48
CA HIS A 21 -18.63 -38.22 16.39
C HIS A 21 -20.07 -37.83 16.75
N CYS A 22 -20.55 -36.73 16.15
CA CYS A 22 -21.95 -36.25 16.08
C CYS A 22 -22.37 -35.39 17.31
N ARG A 23 -22.66 -34.09 17.20
CA ARG A 23 -23.56 -33.40 16.28
C ARG A 23 -23.28 -31.89 16.25
N ILE A 24 -23.45 -31.31 15.07
CA ILE A 24 -23.44 -29.87 14.79
C ILE A 24 -24.54 -29.21 15.63
N THR A 25 -24.17 -28.29 16.51
CA THR A 25 -25.12 -27.32 17.06
C THR A 25 -24.46 -25.95 17.11
N SER A 26 -24.92 -25.11 16.18
CA SER A 26 -24.62 -23.68 16.07
C SER A 26 -24.91 -22.99 17.42
N THR A 27 -23.88 -22.38 18.02
CA THR A 27 -24.07 -21.42 19.11
C THR A 27 -23.25 -20.17 18.84
N LEU A 28 -23.97 -19.05 18.88
CA LEU A 28 -23.55 -17.69 18.60
C LEU A 28 -22.30 -17.33 19.41
N THR A 29 -21.19 -17.06 18.74
CA THR A 29 -19.94 -16.63 19.37
C THR A 29 -20.11 -15.19 19.85
N ALA A 30 -20.54 -15.00 21.09
CA ALA A 30 -20.34 -13.74 21.78
C ALA A 30 -18.84 -13.64 22.13
N PHE A 31 -18.10 -12.84 21.38
CA PHE A 31 -16.75 -12.41 21.78
C PHE A 31 -16.89 -11.53 23.03
N LEU A 32 -16.88 -12.15 24.20
CA LEU A 32 -16.57 -11.49 25.46
C LEU A 32 -15.05 -11.25 25.46
N SER A 33 -14.63 -10.05 25.02
CA SER A 33 -13.30 -9.55 25.32
C SER A 33 -13.24 -9.26 26.83
N LEU A 34 -12.88 -10.29 27.61
CA LEU A 34 -12.54 -10.14 29.01
C LEU A 34 -11.21 -9.38 29.09
N SER A 35 -11.24 -8.06 28.97
CA SER A 35 -10.09 -7.22 29.28
C SER A 35 -9.81 -7.36 30.77
N ALA A 36 -8.72 -8.06 31.10
CA ALA A 36 -8.26 -8.17 32.48
C ALA A 36 -8.13 -6.75 33.09
N PRO A 37 -8.78 -6.46 34.22
CA PRO A 37 -8.74 -5.13 34.81
C PRO A 37 -7.42 -4.95 35.58
N GLY A 38 -6.34 -4.58 34.88
CA GLY A 38 -5.08 -4.33 35.58
C GLY A 38 -3.82 -4.04 34.76
N GLY A 39 -3.89 -3.67 33.49
CA GLY A 39 -2.70 -3.36 32.70
C GLY A 39 -2.94 -2.32 31.61
N VAL A 40 -1.84 -1.81 31.04
CA VAL A 40 -1.88 -0.87 29.91
C VAL A 40 -2.43 -1.57 28.67
N SER A 41 -3.47 -1.02 28.07
CA SER A 41 -3.93 -1.42 26.74
C SER A 41 -3.35 -0.47 25.69
N LEU A 42 -3.02 -0.99 24.51
CA LEU A 42 -2.52 -0.20 23.38
C LEU A 42 -3.18 -0.69 22.09
N THR A 43 -3.62 0.26 21.29
CA THR A 43 -4.18 0.08 19.95
C THR A 43 -3.41 0.97 18.98
N VAL A 44 -3.07 0.40 17.82
CA VAL A 44 -2.44 1.11 16.70
C VAL A 44 -3.47 1.17 15.57
N PRO A 45 -4.18 2.29 15.37
CA PRO A 45 -5.28 2.36 14.41
C PRO A 45 -4.84 2.11 12.96
N GLN A 46 -3.61 2.51 12.63
CA GLN A 46 -3.04 2.38 11.29
C GLN A 46 -1.67 1.69 11.38
N PRO A 47 -1.62 0.34 11.32
CA PRO A 47 -0.36 -0.41 11.42
C PRO A 47 0.46 -0.39 10.13
N ASN A 48 -0.09 0.10 9.02
CA ASN A 48 0.60 0.25 7.73
C ASN A 48 0.24 1.61 7.12
N ILE A 49 1.27 2.39 6.79
CA ILE A 49 1.15 3.72 6.19
C ILE A 49 1.94 3.73 4.89
N ASN A 50 1.26 4.09 3.82
CA ASN A 50 1.88 4.37 2.53
C ASN A 50 1.96 5.88 2.35
N ALA A 51 3.16 6.39 2.14
CA ALA A 51 3.43 7.81 1.96
C ALA A 51 4.28 8.04 0.72
N THR A 52 4.26 9.27 0.23
CA THR A 52 5.15 9.71 -0.84
C THR A 52 6.19 10.67 -0.30
N VAL A 53 7.31 10.81 -1.01
CA VAL A 53 8.34 11.78 -0.63
C VAL A 53 7.73 13.18 -0.44
N ALA A 54 8.22 13.88 0.59
CA ALA A 54 7.78 15.19 1.08
C ALA A 54 6.41 15.24 1.79
N GLN A 55 5.69 14.13 1.93
CA GLN A 55 4.46 14.10 2.73
C GLN A 55 4.73 14.18 4.24
N ASN A 56 3.69 14.54 4.98
CA ASN A 56 3.68 14.45 6.43
C ASN A 56 2.80 13.25 6.83
N ILE A 57 3.29 12.39 7.71
CA ILE A 57 2.56 11.20 8.16
C ILE A 57 2.27 11.28 9.65
N LEU A 58 1.15 10.71 10.06
CA LEU A 58 0.76 10.60 11.47
C LEU A 58 0.98 9.15 11.94
N LEU A 59 1.84 8.98 12.93
CA LEU A 59 2.05 7.73 13.65
C LEU A 59 1.16 7.79 14.91
N SER A 60 -0.05 7.26 14.77
CA SER A 60 -1.11 7.36 15.78
C SER A 60 -1.14 6.15 16.71
N VAL A 61 -1.37 6.40 17.99
CA VAL A 61 -1.59 5.39 19.01
C VAL A 61 -2.73 5.78 19.94
N GLU A 62 -3.41 4.78 20.46
CA GLU A 62 -4.42 4.93 21.50
C GLU A 62 -4.10 3.94 22.62
N TYR A 63 -4.11 4.40 23.86
CA TYR A 63 -3.89 3.53 25.01
C TYR A 63 -4.73 3.96 26.20
N SER A 64 -4.90 3.03 27.13
CA SER A 64 -5.51 3.29 28.43
C SER A 64 -4.60 2.78 29.53
N CYS A 65 -4.36 3.63 30.52
CA CYS A 65 -3.60 3.34 31.74
C CYS A 65 -4.23 4.08 32.93
N ARG A 66 -3.98 3.60 34.14
CA ARG A 66 -4.48 4.23 35.38
C ARG A 66 -3.60 5.39 35.84
N GLY A 67 -2.29 5.29 35.56
CA GLY A 67 -1.29 6.28 35.98
C GLY A 67 -0.71 7.10 34.83
N VAL A 68 0.48 7.64 35.06
CA VAL A 68 1.24 8.39 34.05
C VAL A 68 1.81 7.44 33.00
N ALA A 69 1.52 7.72 31.73
CA ALA A 69 2.11 7.01 30.59
C ALA A 69 3.42 7.66 30.14
N THR A 70 4.40 6.82 29.83
CA THR A 70 5.60 7.16 29.07
C THR A 70 5.53 6.45 27.72
N VAL A 71 5.60 7.22 26.63
CA VAL A 71 5.54 6.76 25.25
C VAL A 71 6.90 6.96 24.59
N GLU A 72 7.52 5.89 24.15
CA GLU A 72 8.78 5.91 23.41
C GLU A 72 8.55 5.47 21.97
N TRP A 73 9.10 6.23 21.02
CA TRP A 73 9.13 5.88 19.60
C TRP A 73 10.54 5.55 19.13
N LYS A 74 10.67 4.47 18.36
CA LYS A 74 11.92 4.03 17.72
C LYS A 74 11.68 3.75 16.23
N HIS A 75 12.57 4.25 15.39
CA HIS A 75 12.65 3.92 13.97
C HIS A 75 13.67 2.82 13.75
N VAL A 76 13.28 1.76 13.05
CA VAL A 76 14.13 0.63 12.66
C VAL A 76 14.12 0.54 11.14
N SER A 77 15.30 0.69 10.55
CA SER A 77 15.53 0.64 9.10
C SER A 77 16.75 -0.20 8.77
N SER A 78 17.06 -0.35 7.49
CA SER A 78 18.30 -1.00 7.03
C SER A 78 19.58 -0.29 7.51
N TRP A 79 19.49 0.99 7.88
CA TRP A 79 20.62 1.77 8.40
C TRP A 79 20.79 1.66 9.93
N GLY A 80 19.86 0.98 10.61
CA GLY A 80 19.91 0.74 12.05
C GLY A 80 18.68 1.24 12.80
N THR A 81 18.79 1.24 14.13
CA THR A 81 17.73 1.61 15.06
C THR A 81 18.03 2.95 15.71
N THR A 82 17.09 3.89 15.63
CA THR A 82 17.22 5.23 16.21
C THR A 82 16.00 5.56 17.07
N LYS A 83 16.22 6.02 18.31
CA LYS A 83 15.15 6.60 19.13
C LYS A 83 14.69 7.91 18.51
N ILE A 84 13.39 8.08 18.33
CA ILE A 84 12.79 9.28 17.76
C ILE A 84 12.47 10.26 18.88
N VAL A 85 11.64 9.82 19.83
CA VAL A 85 11.18 10.63 20.94
C VAL A 85 10.82 9.76 22.14
N GLU A 86 10.98 10.33 23.31
CA GLU A 86 10.33 9.90 24.54
C GLU A 86 9.43 11.02 25.04
N TRP A 87 8.16 10.71 25.24
CA TRP A 87 7.15 11.61 25.73
C TRP A 87 6.55 11.03 27.01
N LYS A 88 6.25 11.87 28.00
CA LYS A 88 5.59 11.45 29.23
C LYS A 88 4.45 12.42 29.54
N SER A 89 3.31 11.85 29.90
CA SER A 89 2.16 12.64 30.34
C SER A 89 2.56 13.48 31.57
N GLY A 90 2.37 14.81 31.49
CA GLY A 90 2.86 15.76 32.49
C GLY A 90 4.00 16.70 32.07
N ASN A 91 4.14 16.99 30.77
CA ASN A 91 5.06 17.98 30.17
C ASN A 91 6.54 17.58 30.02
N TYR A 92 6.87 16.29 29.95
CA TYR A 92 8.23 15.87 29.59
C TYR A 92 8.29 15.34 28.16
N VAL A 93 9.22 15.88 27.37
CA VAL A 93 9.45 15.52 25.98
C VAL A 93 10.94 15.55 25.68
N ASN A 94 11.46 14.48 25.10
CA ASN A 94 12.85 14.36 24.69
C ASN A 94 12.94 13.80 23.27
N ILE A 95 13.16 14.69 22.29
CA ILE A 95 13.30 14.36 20.87
C ILE A 95 14.78 14.19 20.55
N SER A 96 15.13 13.13 19.83
CA SER A 96 16.52 12.94 19.38
C SER A 96 16.92 14.01 18.35
N ALA A 97 18.22 14.33 18.33
CA ALA A 97 18.74 15.42 17.50
C ALA A 97 18.41 15.27 16.01
N VAL A 98 18.40 14.04 15.49
CA VAL A 98 18.10 13.74 14.08
C VAL A 98 16.66 14.09 13.69
N TYR A 99 15.73 14.05 14.66
CA TYR A 99 14.30 14.22 14.43
C TYR A 99 13.74 15.55 14.96
N LYS A 100 14.56 16.36 15.63
CA LYS A 100 14.14 17.58 16.36
C LYS A 100 13.31 18.56 15.51
N ASP A 101 13.67 18.75 14.26
CA ASP A 101 12.99 19.70 13.36
C ASP A 101 11.92 19.04 12.48
N ARG A 102 11.78 17.72 12.58
CA ARG A 102 10.91 16.92 11.71
C ARG A 102 9.72 16.31 12.44
N VAL A 103 9.77 16.22 13.77
CA VAL A 103 8.73 15.55 14.56
C VAL A 103 7.91 16.56 15.36
N THR A 104 6.60 16.41 15.30
CA THR A 104 5.65 17.07 16.21
C THR A 104 5.00 16.00 17.07
N ILE A 105 4.92 16.22 18.38
CA ILE A 105 4.32 15.27 19.33
C ILE A 105 2.94 15.79 19.75
N PHE A 106 2.00 14.86 19.91
CA PHE A 106 0.65 15.12 20.41
C PHE A 106 0.50 14.72 21.87
N GLU A 107 -0.56 15.20 22.53
CA GLU A 107 -0.84 14.99 23.96
C GLU A 107 -1.07 13.53 24.37
N ASN A 108 -1.27 12.62 23.41
CA ASN A 108 -1.33 11.19 23.67
C ASN A 108 0.00 10.48 23.37
N GLY A 109 1.07 11.22 23.07
CA GLY A 109 2.36 10.65 22.65
C GLY A 109 2.37 10.12 21.21
N SER A 110 1.30 10.30 20.43
CA SER A 110 1.37 10.11 18.97
C SER A 110 2.32 11.15 18.37
N ILE A 111 2.86 10.85 17.18
CA ILE A 111 3.80 11.75 16.52
C ILE A 111 3.44 11.97 15.06
N GLN A 112 3.64 13.19 14.57
CA GLN A 112 3.68 13.49 13.15
C GLN A 112 5.13 13.60 12.70
N LEU A 113 5.51 12.82 11.69
CA LEU A 113 6.80 12.94 11.01
C LEU A 113 6.60 13.74 9.73
N ARG A 114 7.35 14.83 9.59
CA ARG A 114 7.24 15.79 8.49
C ARG A 114 8.25 15.52 7.38
N ASN A 115 7.85 15.88 6.16
CA ASN A 115 8.69 15.85 4.97
C ASN A 115 9.39 14.49 4.81
N VAL A 116 8.61 13.40 4.80
CA VAL A 116 9.16 12.03 4.74
C VAL A 116 9.96 11.83 3.46
N GLY A 117 11.07 11.10 3.56
CA GLY A 117 11.89 10.69 2.43
C GLY A 117 12.11 9.18 2.42
N MET A 118 12.78 8.69 1.38
CA MET A 118 13.07 7.26 1.21
C MET A 118 13.79 6.64 2.42
N ARG A 119 14.56 7.44 3.16
CA ARG A 119 15.28 6.99 4.35
C ARG A 119 14.41 6.78 5.58
N ASP A 120 13.20 7.33 5.57
CA ASP A 120 12.25 7.19 6.67
C ASP A 120 11.39 5.93 6.54
N ALA A 121 11.47 5.20 5.42
CA ALA A 121 10.82 3.91 5.28
C ALA A 121 11.35 2.90 6.31
N GLY A 122 10.48 2.03 6.82
CA GLY A 122 10.84 1.03 7.81
C GLY A 122 9.78 0.83 8.88
N TYR A 123 10.21 0.29 10.02
CA TYR A 123 9.34 -0.03 11.15
C TYR A 123 9.45 1.03 12.23
N TYR A 124 8.30 1.49 12.71
CA TYR A 124 8.17 2.44 13.79
C TYR A 124 7.58 1.71 14.99
N PHE A 125 8.43 1.43 15.97
CA PHE A 125 8.03 0.77 17.21
C PHE A 125 7.62 1.83 18.23
N VAL A 126 6.51 1.57 18.89
CA VAL A 126 6.04 2.34 20.03
C VAL A 126 6.01 1.46 21.27
N THR A 127 6.54 1.98 22.37
CA THR A 127 6.43 1.36 23.69
C THR A 127 5.68 2.31 24.59
N VAL A 128 4.58 1.84 25.17
CA VAL A 128 3.83 2.56 26.21
C VAL A 128 4.12 1.87 27.54
N THR A 129 4.69 2.62 28.47
CA THR A 129 4.99 2.16 29.83
C THR A 129 4.18 2.97 30.83
N GLU A 130 3.40 2.30 31.66
CA GLU A 130 2.73 2.92 32.80
C GLU A 130 3.68 2.99 34.00
N GLU A 131 3.48 3.99 34.85
CA GLU A 131 4.25 4.25 36.07
C GLU A 131 4.46 3.03 36.96
N TYR A 132 3.51 2.08 36.98
CA TYR A 132 3.56 0.86 37.78
C TYR A 132 4.36 -0.29 37.13
N GLY A 133 5.04 -0.03 36.00
CA GLY A 133 5.99 -0.94 35.36
C GLY A 133 5.40 -1.87 34.29
N THR A 134 4.09 -1.80 34.06
CA THR A 134 3.40 -2.47 32.95
C THR A 134 3.74 -1.77 31.64
N ASN A 135 4.24 -2.53 30.67
CA ASN A 135 4.52 -2.02 29.33
C ASN A 135 3.79 -2.83 28.25
N THR A 136 3.53 -2.15 27.14
CA THR A 136 2.93 -2.73 25.94
C THR A 136 3.58 -2.10 24.71
N TYR A 137 3.52 -2.81 23.59
CA TYR A 137 4.28 -2.50 22.39
C TYR A 137 3.38 -2.52 21.17
N GLY A 138 3.64 -1.61 20.24
CA GLY A 138 3.00 -1.54 18.94
C GLY A 138 4.04 -1.31 17.85
N ALA A 139 3.63 -1.55 16.61
CA ALA A 139 4.46 -1.30 15.44
C ALA A 139 3.63 -0.71 14.31
N ILE A 140 4.21 0.23 13.58
CA ILE A 140 3.68 0.78 12.33
C ILE A 140 4.73 0.55 11.25
N ILE A 141 4.31 0.01 10.11
CA ILE A 141 5.13 -0.11 8.91
C ILE A 141 4.90 1.13 8.06
N VAL A 142 5.97 1.83 7.69
CA VAL A 142 5.91 2.98 6.79
C VAL A 142 6.61 2.64 5.49
N ASN A 143 5.86 2.73 4.39
CA ASN A 143 6.37 2.62 3.03
C ASN A 143 6.42 4.02 2.41
N VAL A 144 7.54 4.35 1.76
CA VAL A 144 7.71 5.64 1.07
C VAL A 144 7.94 5.41 -0.41
N TYR A 145 7.18 6.13 -1.24
CA TYR A 145 7.25 6.08 -2.69
C TYR A 145 7.69 7.42 -3.29
N GLU A 146 8.51 7.38 -4.33
CA GLU A 146 8.78 8.56 -5.16
C GLU A 146 7.64 8.72 -6.16
N ILE A 147 7.07 9.93 -6.26
CA ILE A 147 6.11 10.23 -7.31
C ILE A 147 6.89 10.71 -8.54
N ILE A 148 7.03 9.82 -9.52
CA ILE A 148 7.66 10.16 -10.79
C ILE A 148 6.60 10.83 -11.67
N TYR A 149 6.40 12.14 -11.49
CA TYR A 149 5.46 12.90 -12.32
C TYR A 149 5.97 13.13 -13.74
N GLU A 150 7.29 13.11 -13.95
CA GLU A 150 7.90 13.36 -15.26
C GLU A 150 7.50 12.30 -16.29
N ASP A 151 7.46 11.02 -15.89
CA ASP A 151 7.13 9.92 -16.80
C ASP A 151 5.66 9.95 -17.25
N ILE A 152 4.75 10.31 -16.35
CA ILE A 152 3.31 10.39 -16.69
C ILE A 152 3.06 11.54 -17.67
N HIS A 153 3.69 12.70 -17.46
CA HIS A 153 3.58 13.82 -18.38
C HIS A 153 4.19 13.48 -19.75
N PHE A 154 5.36 12.84 -19.77
CA PHE A 154 6.01 12.40 -20.99
C PHE A 154 5.12 11.43 -21.79
N VAL A 155 4.55 10.42 -21.11
CA VAL A 155 3.64 9.44 -21.72
C VAL A 155 2.38 10.12 -22.26
N ALA A 156 1.80 11.06 -21.52
CA ALA A 156 0.62 11.80 -21.95
C ALA A 156 0.90 12.66 -23.20
N VAL A 157 2.02 13.37 -23.22
CA VAL A 157 2.45 14.20 -24.36
C VAL A 157 2.73 13.32 -25.59
N LEU A 158 3.41 12.19 -25.41
CA LEU A 158 3.68 11.22 -26.47
C LEU A 158 2.37 10.69 -27.07
N PHE A 159 1.41 10.29 -26.23
CA PHE A 159 0.12 9.80 -26.69
C PHE A 159 -0.65 10.86 -27.48
N ALA A 160 -0.66 12.11 -27.01
CA ALA A 160 -1.28 13.23 -27.71
C ALA A 160 -0.64 13.47 -29.10
N PHE A 161 0.69 13.38 -29.19
CA PHE A 161 1.41 13.48 -30.46
C PHE A 161 1.03 12.35 -31.42
N LEU A 162 1.02 11.11 -30.95
CA LEU A 162 0.63 9.94 -31.75
C LEU A 162 -0.81 10.05 -32.26
N ALA A 163 -1.74 10.51 -31.43
CA ALA A 163 -3.13 10.74 -31.81
C ALA A 163 -3.25 11.82 -32.91
N ALA A 164 -2.49 12.92 -32.79
CA ALA A 164 -2.46 13.97 -33.81
C ALA A 164 -1.89 13.45 -35.14
N VAL A 165 -0.77 12.72 -35.11
CA VAL A 165 -0.17 12.11 -36.31
C VAL A 165 -1.16 11.14 -36.96
N SER A 166 -1.83 10.30 -36.17
CA SER A 166 -2.87 9.38 -36.67
C SER A 166 -4.00 10.12 -37.37
N ALA A 167 -4.53 11.19 -36.77
CA ALA A 167 -5.59 12.00 -37.37
C ALA A 167 -5.15 12.64 -38.70
N ILE A 168 -3.92 13.13 -38.77
CA ILE A 168 -3.34 13.70 -40.00
C ILE A 168 -3.26 12.63 -41.10
N LEU A 169 -2.77 11.42 -40.77
CA LEU A 169 -2.67 10.31 -41.72
C LEU A 169 -4.04 9.86 -42.22
N ILE A 170 -5.05 9.79 -41.34
CA ILE A 170 -6.44 9.48 -41.71
C ILE A 170 -6.99 10.55 -42.66
N CYS A 171 -6.76 11.84 -42.35
CA CYS A 171 -7.17 12.94 -43.22
C CYS A 171 -6.48 12.86 -44.59
N PHE A 172 -5.18 12.58 -44.61
CA PHE A 172 -4.42 12.42 -45.86
C PHE A 172 -4.95 11.25 -46.69
N MET A 173 -5.16 10.08 -46.09
CA MET A 173 -5.75 8.91 -46.75
C MET A 173 -7.14 9.21 -47.32
N TRP A 174 -7.98 9.93 -46.58
CA TRP A 174 -9.29 10.35 -47.06
C TRP A 174 -9.18 11.26 -48.30
N LEU A 175 -8.27 12.24 -48.27
CA LEU A 175 -8.03 13.13 -49.40
C LEU A 175 -7.48 12.38 -50.61
N CYS A 176 -6.54 11.47 -50.40
CA CYS A 176 -6.02 10.57 -51.44
C CYS A 176 -7.16 9.73 -52.05
N ASN A 177 -7.97 9.08 -51.22
CA ASN A 177 -9.10 8.27 -51.69
C ASN A 177 -10.11 9.10 -52.50
N LYS A 178 -10.45 10.29 -52.01
CA LYS A 178 -11.37 11.21 -52.71
C LYS A 178 -10.79 11.68 -54.04
N SER A 179 -9.48 11.96 -54.10
CA SER A 179 -8.79 12.32 -55.34
C SER A 179 -8.79 11.17 -56.34
N LEU A 180 -8.49 9.94 -55.91
CA LEU A 180 -8.50 8.74 -56.75
C LEU A 180 -9.89 8.50 -57.35
N HIS A 181 -10.93 8.63 -56.54
CA HIS A 181 -12.31 8.48 -57.00
C HIS A 181 -12.69 9.54 -58.04
N LEU A 182 -12.23 10.79 -57.87
CA LEU A 182 -12.44 11.86 -58.85
C LEU A 182 -11.68 11.60 -60.15
N PHE A 183 -10.43 11.15 -60.07
CA PHE A 183 -9.62 10.78 -61.25
C PHE A 183 -10.27 9.63 -62.01
N GLN A 184 -10.65 8.54 -61.33
CA GLN A 184 -11.35 7.41 -61.94
C GLN A 184 -12.64 7.86 -62.64
N LYS A 185 -13.47 8.67 -61.98
CA LYS A 185 -14.71 9.19 -62.57
C LYS A 185 -14.47 10.02 -63.82
N THR A 186 -13.39 10.80 -63.85
CA THR A 186 -13.02 11.62 -65.00
C THR A 186 -12.52 10.75 -66.15
N THR A 187 -11.69 9.75 -65.88
CA THR A 187 -11.18 8.79 -66.88
C THR A 187 -12.32 7.97 -67.50
N HIS A 188 -13.26 7.47 -66.69
CA HIS A 188 -14.43 6.74 -67.20
C HIS A 188 -15.34 7.61 -68.08
N LYS A 189 -15.53 8.90 -67.73
CA LYS A 189 -16.29 9.84 -68.56
C LYS A 189 -15.61 10.11 -69.90
N LEU A 190 -14.28 10.30 -69.89
CA LEU A 190 -13.51 10.53 -71.10
C LEU A 190 -13.56 9.31 -72.03
N SER A 191 -13.42 8.11 -71.45
CA SER A 191 -13.48 6.85 -72.20
C SER A 191 -14.86 6.60 -72.81
N ALA A 192 -15.95 6.93 -72.11
CA ALA A 192 -17.31 6.80 -72.64
C ALA A 192 -17.60 7.81 -73.77
N SER A 193 -17.21 9.07 -73.59
CA SER A 193 -17.36 10.11 -74.62
C SER A 193 -16.58 9.80 -75.89
N THR A 194 -15.39 9.20 -75.75
CA THR A 194 -14.54 8.83 -76.89
C THR A 194 -15.15 7.64 -77.65
N THR A 195 -15.77 6.68 -76.97
CA THR A 195 -16.45 5.55 -77.61
C THR A 195 -17.70 5.99 -78.38
N GLU A 196 -18.50 6.92 -77.84
CA GLU A 196 -19.67 7.46 -78.54
C GLU A 196 -19.27 8.28 -79.79
N GLU A 197 -18.15 8.99 -79.75
CA GLU A 197 -17.63 9.76 -80.90
C GLU A 197 -17.13 8.84 -82.03
N ILE A 198 -16.47 7.73 -81.70
CA ILE A 198 -15.99 6.74 -82.68
C ILE A 198 -17.15 5.93 -83.31
N GLU A 199 -18.23 5.68 -82.55
CA GLU A 199 -19.43 5.02 -83.08
C GLU A 199 -20.25 5.92 -84.01
N LEU A 200 -20.25 7.24 -83.81
CA LEU A 200 -20.98 8.17 -84.69
C LEU A 200 -20.28 8.38 -86.04
N GLU A 201 -18.94 8.45 -86.08
CA GLU A 201 -18.15 8.59 -87.32
C GLU A 201 -18.23 7.35 -88.23
N THR A 202 -18.47 6.16 -87.67
CA THR A 202 -18.53 4.90 -88.43
C THR A 202 -19.90 4.60 -89.04
N ILE A 203 -20.94 5.36 -88.68
CA ILE A 203 -22.32 5.22 -89.21
C ILE A 203 -22.59 6.21 -90.36
N GLU A 204 -21.77 7.25 -90.54
CA GLU A 204 -21.95 8.28 -91.56
C GLU A 204 -21.20 8.01 -92.90
N CYS A 205 -20.66 6.80 -93.09
CA CYS A 205 -20.03 6.32 -94.34
C CYS A 205 -20.80 5.14 -94.94
#